data_AF-A0A396JMP0-F1
#
_entry.id   AF-A0A396JMP0-F1
#
_cell.length_a   1.000
_cell.length_b   1.000
_cell.length_c   1.000
_cell.angle_alpha   90.00
_cell.angle_beta   90.00
_cell.angle_gamma   90.00
#
_symmetry.space_group_name_H-M   'P 1'
#
loop_
_entity.id
_entity.type
_entity.pdbx_description
1 polymer ?
#
loop_
_entity_poly.entity_id
_entity_poly.type
_entity_poly.pdbx_seq_one_letter_code
_entity_poly.pdbx_strand_id
1 'polypeptide(L)'
;MNLKLKSHYIFLKKLKIKSHYFLTFLGGLIWTLIFVQIILTSRHNAELHLVHFTEDNNNIAVVAQLYRLGVPDPLISKIEDKFYKLVNENHAGNKNANIALGTFDVNELNKKIYRYYRYVGSLTTPPCKEGVIWNVIGKVRTLSKKQLELLKVPLGVEFQHNARPLQPLNGCKIEMYNYHT
;
A
#
# COMPACT_ATOMS: atom_id res chain seq x y z
N MET A 1 14.35 -12.09 23.72
CA MET A 1 12.88 -12.14 23.83
C MET A 1 12.31 -12.12 22.42
N ASN A 2 11.85 -13.27 21.92
CA ASN A 2 11.48 -13.48 20.50
C ASN A 2 10.14 -12.81 20.18
N LEU A 3 10.17 -11.65 19.51
CA LEU A 3 8.98 -11.01 18.95
C LEU A 3 8.51 -11.79 17.70
N LYS A 4 7.63 -12.78 17.92
CA LYS A 4 6.81 -13.38 16.86
C LYS A 4 5.80 -12.32 16.39
N LEU A 5 6.15 -11.55 15.37
CA LEU A 5 5.20 -10.69 14.65
C LEU A 5 4.22 -11.61 13.90
N LYS A 6 3.03 -11.79 14.49
CA LYS A 6 1.90 -12.48 13.87
C LYS A 6 1.40 -11.61 12.71
N SER A 7 1.58 -12.12 11.49
CA SER A 7 1.19 -11.46 10.24
C SER A 7 -0.33 -11.48 10.09
N HIS A 8 -0.95 -10.31 10.28
CA HIS A 8 -2.40 -10.09 10.21
C HIS A 8 -2.80 -9.18 9.03
N TYR A 9 -1.91 -9.02 8.06
CA TYR A 9 -2.08 -8.16 6.90
C TYR A 9 -1.94 -9.00 5.63
N ILE A 10 -2.58 -8.58 4.54
CA ILE A 10 -2.34 -9.17 3.22
C ILE A 10 -0.92 -8.76 2.80
N PHE A 11 0.03 -9.69 2.87
CA PHE A 11 1.39 -9.46 2.40
C PHE A 11 1.56 -10.04 1.00
N LEU A 12 1.59 -9.14 0.01
CA LEU A 12 2.01 -9.46 -1.34
C LEU A 12 3.48 -9.04 -1.48
N LYS A 13 4.39 -10.02 -1.56
CA LYS A 13 5.83 -9.78 -1.68
C LYS A 13 6.32 -9.89 -3.13
N LYS A 14 7.34 -9.08 -3.41
CA LYS A 14 8.25 -9.10 -4.56
C LYS A 14 7.66 -8.49 -5.85
N LEU A 15 7.98 -7.22 -6.04
CA LEU A 15 7.90 -6.51 -7.31
C LEU A 15 9.31 -6.10 -7.70
N LYS A 16 9.80 -6.53 -8.86
CA LYS A 16 10.98 -5.89 -9.48
C LYS A 16 10.46 -4.66 -10.22
N ILE A 17 10.51 -3.49 -9.59
CA ILE A 17 10.23 -2.23 -10.26
C ILE A 17 11.47 -1.85 -11.08
N LYS A 18 11.40 -1.96 -12.41
CA LYS A 18 12.32 -1.25 -13.31
C LYS A 18 11.60 0.00 -13.80
N SER A 19 11.66 1.09 -13.04
CA SER A 19 11.19 2.39 -13.52
C SER A 19 12.18 3.49 -13.11
N HIS A 20 12.82 4.09 -14.10
CA HIS A 20 13.75 5.22 -13.94
C HIS A 20 13.07 6.45 -13.32
N TYR A 21 11.74 6.56 -13.41
CA TYR A 21 10.96 7.70 -12.94
C TYR A 21 10.60 7.65 -11.44
N PHE A 22 10.75 6.49 -10.79
CA PHE A 22 10.52 6.38 -9.33
C PHE A 22 11.73 6.84 -8.52
N LEU A 23 12.93 6.82 -9.12
CA LEU A 23 14.16 7.36 -8.54
C LEU A 23 14.03 8.86 -8.25
N THR A 24 13.38 9.65 -9.12
CA THR A 24 13.19 11.08 -8.87
C THR A 24 12.14 11.37 -7.79
N PHE A 25 11.11 10.52 -7.65
CA PHE A 25 10.07 10.68 -6.62
C PHE A 25 10.57 10.39 -5.20
N LEU A 26 11.56 9.52 -5.07
CA LEU A 26 12.14 9.09 -3.80
C LEU A 26 13.59 9.59 -3.58
N GLY A 27 14.01 10.62 -4.31
CA GLY A 27 15.27 11.34 -4.02
C GLY A 27 16.57 10.65 -4.46
N GLY A 28 16.56 9.95 -5.60
CA GLY A 28 17.77 9.47 -6.29
C GLY A 28 18.37 8.16 -5.76
N LEU A 29 17.85 7.60 -4.66
CA LEU A 29 18.27 6.29 -4.12
C LEU A 29 17.55 5.12 -4.80
N ILE A 30 18.17 3.95 -4.83
CA ILE A 30 17.54 2.70 -5.28
C ILE A 30 16.59 2.23 -4.17
N TRP A 31 15.31 2.11 -4.49
CA TRP A 31 14.26 1.71 -3.56
C TRP A 31 13.63 0.39 -4.00
N THR A 32 13.55 -0.58 -3.09
CA THR A 32 12.87 -1.85 -3.36
C THR A 32 11.44 -1.79 -2.81
N LEU A 33 10.44 -2.08 -3.66
CA LEU A 33 9.06 -2.30 -3.19
C LEU A 33 8.97 -3.67 -2.53
N ILE A 34 8.76 -3.67 -1.21
CA ILE A 34 8.79 -4.89 -0.42
C ILE A 34 7.38 -5.41 -0.17
N PHE A 35 6.38 -4.53 0.04
CA PHE A 35 5.02 -4.97 0.30
C PHE A 35 3.93 -4.01 -0.15
N VAL A 36 2.75 -4.59 -0.37
CA VAL A 36 1.50 -3.92 -0.65
C VAL A 36 0.56 -4.12 0.55
N GLN A 37 0.06 -3.05 1.15
CA GLN A 37 -0.97 -3.13 2.20
C GLN A 37 -2.26 -2.47 1.73
N ILE A 38 -3.40 -3.08 2.04
CA ILE A 38 -4.72 -2.51 1.77
C ILE A 38 -5.39 -2.17 3.10
N ILE A 39 -5.83 -0.93 3.24
CA ILE A 39 -6.49 -0.41 4.44
C ILE A 39 -7.91 0.03 4.12
N LEU A 40 -8.89 -0.35 4.93
CA LEU A 40 -10.29 0.05 4.80
C LEU A 40 -10.59 1.25 5.69
N THR A 41 -10.82 2.44 5.10
CA THR A 41 -10.98 3.68 5.89
C THR A 41 -12.44 4.14 5.96
N SER A 42 -12.78 4.99 6.93
CA SER A 42 -14.13 5.57 7.06
C SER A 42 -14.42 6.70 6.07
N ARG A 43 -13.38 7.32 5.49
CA ARG A 43 -13.52 8.42 4.50
C ARG A 43 -13.39 7.95 3.05
N HIS A 44 -12.60 6.91 2.83
CA HIS A 44 -12.33 6.27 1.54
C HIS A 44 -12.50 4.76 1.69
N ASN A 45 -13.15 4.10 0.73
CA ASN A 45 -13.50 2.69 0.86
C ASN A 45 -12.27 1.77 0.95
N ALA A 46 -11.14 2.14 0.36
CA ALA A 46 -9.87 1.45 0.55
C ALA A 46 -8.67 2.38 0.31
N GLU A 47 -7.49 1.97 0.75
CA GLU A 47 -6.22 2.64 0.53
C GLU A 47 -5.14 1.58 0.26
N LEU A 48 -4.35 1.80 -0.79
CA LEU A 48 -3.24 0.94 -1.19
C LEU A 48 -1.92 1.59 -0.77
N HIS A 49 -1.10 0.90 0.01
CA HIS A 49 0.24 1.33 0.40
C HIS A 49 1.28 0.54 -0.37
N LEU A 50 2.09 1.24 -1.16
CA LEU A 50 3.30 0.72 -1.76
C LEU A 50 4.50 1.09 -0.88
N VAL A 51 5.05 0.11 -0.17
CA VAL A 51 6.09 0.37 0.82
C VAL A 51 7.47 0.01 0.32
N HIS A 52 8.30 1.04 0.29
CA HIS A 52 9.63 1.04 -0.26
C HIS A 52 10.66 1.14 0.85
N PHE A 53 11.75 0.40 0.69
CA PHE A 53 12.90 0.46 1.58
C PHE A 53 14.14 0.83 0.77
N THR A 54 15.06 1.56 1.39
CA THR A 54 16.44 1.67 0.91
C THR A 54 17.11 0.30 0.95
N GLU A 55 18.18 0.12 0.17
CA GLU A 55 18.91 -1.16 0.11
C GLU A 55 19.40 -1.64 1.49
N ASP A 56 19.76 -0.71 2.37
CA ASP A 56 20.18 -0.98 3.75
C ASP A 56 19.00 -1.22 4.74
N ASN A 57 17.75 -1.16 4.26
CA ASN A 57 16.51 -1.25 5.03
C ASN A 57 16.35 -0.23 6.17
N ASN A 58 17.18 0.82 6.20
CA ASN A 58 17.14 1.81 7.28
C ASN A 58 16.02 2.81 7.10
N ASN A 59 15.76 3.23 5.86
CA ASN A 59 14.77 4.24 5.52
C ASN A 59 13.58 3.63 4.79
N ILE A 60 12.40 4.20 5.05
CA ILE A 60 11.13 3.71 4.51
C ILE A 60 10.41 4.87 3.83
N ALA A 61 9.91 4.62 2.63
CA ALA A 61 9.00 5.51 1.93
C ALA A 61 7.71 4.76 1.56
N VAL A 62 6.57 5.38 1.81
CA VAL A 62 5.26 4.83 1.45
C VAL A 62 4.62 5.71 0.39
N VAL A 63 4.16 5.08 -0.70
CA VAL A 63 3.28 5.73 -1.68
C VAL A 63 1.87 5.20 -1.46
N ALA A 64 0.95 6.09 -1.11
CA ALA A 64 -0.43 5.74 -0.79
C ALA A 64 -1.39 6.18 -1.90
N GLN A 65 -2.26 5.26 -2.31
CA GLN A 65 -3.31 5.49 -3.30
C GLN A 65 -4.68 5.26 -2.66
N LEU A 66 -5.50 6.30 -2.64
CA LEU A 66 -6.86 6.28 -2.10
C LEU A 66 -7.87 5.75 -3.11
N TYR A 67 -8.88 5.02 -2.63
CA TYR A 67 -9.97 4.47 -3.44
C TYR A 67 -11.35 4.82 -2.87
N ARG A 68 -12.30 5.05 -3.77
CA ARG A 68 -13.74 5.12 -3.47
C ARG A 68 -14.52 4.12 -4.31
N LEU A 69 -15.76 3.82 -3.92
CA LEU A 69 -16.65 3.01 -4.76
C LEU A 69 -16.91 3.70 -6.11
N GLY A 70 -16.94 2.91 -7.18
CA GLY A 70 -17.22 3.36 -8.54
C GLY A 70 -16.99 2.24 -9.55
N VAL A 71 -16.44 2.60 -10.71
CA VAL A 71 -16.10 1.63 -11.75
C VAL A 71 -14.94 0.73 -11.31
N PRO A 72 -14.86 -0.52 -11.79
CA PRO A 72 -13.78 -1.42 -11.47
C PRO A 72 -12.40 -0.83 -11.76
N ASP A 73 -11.46 -0.98 -10.83
CA ASP A 73 -10.09 -0.58 -11.05
C ASP A 73 -9.37 -1.64 -11.92
N PRO A 74 -8.80 -1.28 -13.08
CA PRO A 74 -8.10 -2.24 -13.93
C PRO A 74 -6.91 -2.92 -13.23
N LEU A 75 -6.28 -2.22 -12.29
CA LEU A 75 -5.16 -2.73 -11.51
C LEU A 75 -5.60 -3.87 -10.61
N ILE A 76 -6.71 -3.68 -9.89
CA ILE A 76 -7.23 -4.70 -8.96
C ILE A 76 -7.67 -5.94 -9.74
N SER A 77 -8.27 -5.76 -10.92
CA SER A 77 -8.63 -6.88 -11.80
C SER A 77 -7.42 -7.72 -12.22
N LYS A 78 -6.24 -7.12 -12.44
CA LYS A 78 -5.03 -7.86 -12.80
C LYS A 78 -4.47 -8.73 -11.68
N ILE A 79 -4.78 -8.38 -10.42
CA ILE A 79 -4.28 -9.10 -9.24
C ILE A 79 -5.37 -9.93 -8.55
N GLU A 80 -6.56 -10.05 -9.17
CA GLU A 80 -7.70 -10.77 -8.62
C GLU A 80 -7.38 -12.26 -8.39
N ASP A 81 -6.66 -12.90 -9.32
CA ASP A 81 -6.21 -14.30 -9.17
C ASP A 81 -5.29 -14.49 -7.96
N LYS A 82 -4.52 -13.46 -7.59
CA LYS A 82 -3.58 -13.51 -6.45
C LYS A 82 -4.32 -13.54 -5.13
N PHE A 83 -5.43 -12.81 -5.01
CA PHE A 83 -6.25 -12.83 -3.80
C PHE A 83 -6.88 -14.20 -3.57
N TYR A 84 -7.39 -14.86 -4.61
CA TYR A 84 -7.91 -16.23 -4.48
C TYR A 84 -6.86 -17.23 -4.06
N LYS A 85 -5.64 -17.14 -4.62
CA LYS A 85 -4.53 -18.00 -4.20
C LYS A 85 -4.14 -17.75 -2.74
N LEU A 86 -4.16 -16.49 -2.28
CA LEU A 86 -3.83 -16.14 -0.89
C LEU A 86 -4.83 -16.78 0.08
N VAL A 87 -6.12 -16.77 -0.26
CA VAL A 87 -7.17 -17.39 0.53
C VAL A 87 -6.94 -18.90 0.67
N ASN A 88 -6.58 -19.58 -0.43
CA ASN A 88 -6.31 -21.02 -0.41
C ASN A 88 -5.10 -21.36 0.48
N GLU A 89 -4.03 -20.58 0.41
CA GLU A 89 -2.87 -20.76 1.29
C GLU A 89 -3.22 -20.53 2.76
N ASN A 90 -4.01 -19.51 3.07
CA ASN A 90 -4.49 -19.25 4.43
C ASN A 90 -5.35 -20.41 4.96
N HIS A 91 -6.25 -20.98 4.14
CA HIS A 91 -7.05 -22.15 4.50
C HIS A 91 -6.20 -23.41 4.72
N ALA A 92 -5.08 -23.54 4.01
CA ALA A 92 -4.11 -24.62 4.23
C ALA A 92 -3.29 -24.46 5.53
N GLY A 93 -3.63 -23.48 6.39
CA GLY A 93 -2.96 -23.23 7.67
C GLY A 93 -1.71 -22.36 7.55
N ASN A 94 -1.36 -21.88 6.36
CA ASN A 94 -0.20 -21.02 6.13
C ASN A 94 -0.53 -19.56 6.45
N LYS A 95 -0.48 -19.19 7.74
CA LYS A 95 -0.76 -17.82 8.22
C LYS A 95 0.24 -16.76 7.72
N ASN A 96 1.33 -17.18 7.07
CA ASN A 96 2.35 -16.31 6.49
C ASN A 96 2.40 -16.49 4.95
N ALA A 97 1.27 -16.86 4.34
CA ALA A 97 1.16 -16.97 2.90
C ALA A 97 1.63 -15.68 2.22
N ASN A 98 2.54 -15.82 1.27
CA ASN A 98 3.03 -14.72 0.45
C ASN A 98 2.87 -15.11 -1.01
N ILE A 99 2.27 -14.21 -1.81
CA ILE A 99 2.08 -14.46 -3.23
C ILE A 99 2.80 -13.41 -4.05
N ALA A 100 3.56 -13.89 -5.04
CA ALA A 100 4.21 -13.04 -6.02
C ALA A 100 3.15 -12.39 -6.93
N LEU A 101 3.14 -11.06 -6.96
CA LEU A 101 2.27 -10.29 -7.85
C LEU A 101 2.68 -10.38 -9.33
N GLY A 102 3.95 -10.71 -9.59
CA GLY A 102 4.53 -10.68 -10.93
C GLY A 102 5.04 -9.29 -11.31
N THR A 103 5.11 -9.01 -12.61
CA THR A 103 5.50 -7.69 -13.12
C THR A 103 4.28 -6.77 -13.09
N PHE A 104 4.43 -5.62 -12.43
CA PHE A 104 3.39 -4.63 -12.29
C PHE A 104 3.98 -3.29 -12.73
N ASP A 105 3.36 -2.69 -13.74
CA ASP A 105 3.78 -1.39 -14.22
C ASP A 105 3.23 -0.30 -13.29
N VAL A 106 4.11 0.24 -12.46
CA VAL A 106 3.78 1.32 -11.53
C VAL A 106 3.34 2.59 -12.27
N ASN A 107 3.68 2.73 -13.56
CA ASN A 107 3.17 3.84 -14.36
C ASN A 107 1.64 3.82 -14.51
N GLU A 108 0.99 2.66 -14.33
CA GLU A 108 -0.48 2.57 -14.30
C GLU A 108 -1.12 3.29 -13.10
N LEU A 109 -0.36 3.44 -12.01
CA LEU A 109 -0.75 4.28 -10.88
C LEU A 109 -0.47 5.76 -11.15
N ASN A 110 0.60 6.04 -11.90
CA ASN A 110 1.09 7.40 -12.12
C ASN A 110 0.42 8.15 -13.28
N LYS A 111 -0.46 7.51 -14.06
CA LYS A 111 -1.18 8.19 -15.13
C LYS A 111 -2.04 9.35 -14.57
N LYS A 112 -1.62 10.58 -14.87
CA LYS A 112 -2.30 11.83 -14.53
C LYS A 112 -2.29 12.14 -13.02
N ILE A 113 -1.16 11.93 -12.33
CA ILE A 113 -0.98 12.47 -10.98
C ILE A 113 -0.62 13.95 -11.13
N TYR A 114 -1.57 14.83 -10.81
CA TYR A 114 -1.35 16.28 -10.80
C TYR A 114 -1.01 16.80 -9.41
N ARG A 115 -1.26 16.02 -8.35
CA ARG A 115 -1.07 16.43 -6.96
C ARG A 115 -0.77 15.26 -6.04
N TYR A 116 0.15 15.45 -5.11
CA TYR A 116 0.37 14.56 -3.97
C TYR A 116 0.72 15.34 -2.71
N TYR A 117 0.50 14.72 -1.56
CA TYR A 117 0.81 15.27 -0.25
C TYR A 117 1.97 14.49 0.35
N ARG A 118 2.95 15.18 0.90
CA ARG A 118 4.13 14.59 1.51
C ARG A 118 4.23 14.98 2.98
N TYR A 119 4.54 14.01 3.83
CA TYR A 119 4.82 14.26 5.25
C TYR A 119 5.72 13.16 5.82
N VAL A 120 6.36 13.44 6.95
CA VAL A 120 7.10 12.44 7.73
C VAL A 120 6.20 11.92 8.84
N GLY A 121 6.04 10.60 8.90
CA GLY A 121 5.16 9.94 9.87
C GLY A 121 5.69 8.58 10.30
N SER A 122 4.78 7.66 10.61
CA SER A 122 5.08 6.29 11.04
C SER A 122 4.42 5.24 10.17
N LEU A 123 4.83 3.98 10.33
CA LEU A 123 4.07 2.84 9.85
C LEU A 123 2.68 2.80 10.51
N THR A 124 1.67 2.37 9.76
CA THR A 124 0.29 2.20 10.26
C THR A 124 0.09 0.89 11.02
N THR A 125 1.12 0.04 11.07
CA THR A 125 1.12 -1.28 11.69
C THR A 125 2.22 -1.39 12.74
N PRO A 126 2.02 -2.10 13.87
CA PRO A 126 3.08 -2.37 14.84
C PRO A 126 4.34 -2.95 14.17
N PRO A 127 5.56 -2.48 14.53
CA PRO A 127 5.89 -1.63 15.68
C PRO A 127 5.74 -0.12 15.45
N CYS A 128 5.01 0.33 14.42
CA CYS A 128 4.73 1.75 14.15
C CYS A 128 6.00 2.60 14.02
N LYS A 129 7.06 2.06 13.37
CA LYS A 129 8.34 2.76 13.17
C LYS A 129 8.13 4.16 12.60
N GLU A 130 8.73 5.16 13.22
CA GLU A 130 8.71 6.57 12.79
C GLU A 130 9.77 6.86 11.71
N GLY A 131 9.78 8.10 11.19
CA GLY A 131 10.71 8.51 10.14
C GLY A 131 10.33 8.00 8.74
N VAL A 132 9.08 7.56 8.57
CA VAL A 132 8.56 7.08 7.28
C VAL A 132 8.16 8.28 6.43
N ILE A 133 8.69 8.36 5.20
CA ILE A 133 8.29 9.39 4.24
C ILE A 133 7.00 8.93 3.56
N TRP A 134 5.89 9.60 3.86
CA TRP A 134 4.61 9.35 3.22
C TRP A 134 4.42 10.25 2.01
N ASN A 135 3.97 9.65 0.90
CA ASN A 135 3.51 10.35 -0.28
C ASN A 135 2.09 9.87 -0.62
N VAL A 136 1.09 10.69 -0.32
CA VAL A 136 -0.32 10.37 -0.57
C VAL A 136 -0.76 10.99 -1.88
N ILE A 137 -1.14 10.15 -2.85
CA ILE A 137 -1.60 10.59 -4.16
C ILE A 137 -2.96 11.28 -4.00
N GLY A 138 -3.06 12.54 -4.43
CA GLY A 138 -4.29 13.34 -4.27
C GLY A 138 -5.44 12.92 -5.19
N LYS A 139 -5.12 12.22 -6.29
CA LYS A 139 -6.14 11.67 -7.20
C LYS A 139 -6.72 10.39 -6.60
N VAL A 140 -7.99 10.43 -6.22
CA VAL A 140 -8.73 9.26 -5.71
C VAL A 140 -9.13 8.35 -6.88
N ARG A 141 -8.72 7.07 -6.84
CA ARG A 141 -9.13 6.03 -7.80
C ARG A 141 -10.48 5.44 -7.41
N THR A 142 -11.08 4.67 -8.31
CA THR A 142 -12.34 3.98 -8.05
C THR A 142 -12.15 2.48 -8.10
N LEU A 143 -12.88 1.76 -7.27
CA LEU A 143 -12.99 0.30 -7.34
C LEU A 143 -14.46 -0.11 -7.25
N SER A 144 -14.79 -1.27 -7.81
CA SER A 144 -16.15 -1.81 -7.71
C SER A 144 -16.43 -2.44 -6.34
N LYS A 145 -17.70 -2.58 -5.98
CA LYS A 145 -18.08 -3.30 -4.75
C LYS A 145 -17.54 -4.73 -4.73
N LYS A 146 -17.57 -5.44 -5.86
CA LYS A 146 -16.97 -6.79 -5.99
C LYS A 146 -15.49 -6.77 -5.66
N GLN A 147 -14.75 -5.81 -6.20
CA GLN A 147 -13.32 -5.66 -5.90
C GLN A 147 -13.09 -5.33 -4.43
N LEU A 148 -13.90 -4.46 -3.82
CA LEU A 148 -13.79 -4.15 -2.39
C LEU A 148 -13.90 -5.41 -1.53
N GLU A 149 -14.90 -6.23 -1.81
CA GLU A 149 -15.11 -7.49 -1.10
C GLU A 149 -13.98 -8.48 -1.35
N LEU A 150 -13.43 -8.53 -2.58
CA LEU A 150 -12.25 -9.33 -2.88
C LEU A 150 -11.04 -8.96 -2.02
N LEU A 151 -10.83 -7.65 -1.74
CA LEU A 151 -9.73 -7.20 -0.88
C LEU A 151 -9.91 -7.64 0.59
N LYS A 152 -11.14 -7.94 1.01
CA LYS A 152 -11.47 -8.37 2.37
C LYS A 152 -11.36 -9.88 2.56
N VAL A 153 -11.56 -10.68 1.52
CA VAL A 153 -11.59 -12.15 1.64
C VAL A 153 -10.35 -12.74 2.32
N PRO A 154 -9.11 -12.30 2.05
CA PRO A 154 -7.94 -12.89 2.69
C PRO A 154 -7.72 -12.37 4.13
N LEU A 155 -8.50 -11.40 4.60
CA LEU A 155 -8.40 -10.86 5.96
C LEU A 155 -9.19 -11.72 6.94
N GLY A 156 -8.61 -11.97 8.12
CA GLY A 156 -9.35 -12.52 9.26
C GLY A 156 -10.55 -11.63 9.63
N VAL A 157 -11.55 -12.22 10.30
CA VAL A 157 -12.80 -11.51 10.70
C VAL A 157 -12.48 -10.27 11.53
N GLU A 158 -11.46 -10.35 12.37
CA GLU A 158 -10.96 -9.28 13.23
C GLU A 158 -10.24 -8.15 12.46
N PHE A 159 -9.86 -8.36 11.19
CA PHE A 159 -9.17 -7.38 10.33
C PHE A 159 -10.05 -6.84 9.21
N GLN A 160 -11.36 -7.12 9.24
CA GLN A 160 -12.34 -6.55 8.32
C GLN A 160 -12.43 -5.02 8.44
N HIS A 161 -11.89 -4.44 9.52
CA HIS A 161 -11.69 -3.01 9.72
C HIS A 161 -10.26 -2.74 10.21
N ASN A 162 -9.28 -2.87 9.31
CA ASN A 162 -7.86 -2.78 9.64
C ASN A 162 -7.26 -1.36 9.61
N ALA A 163 -8.09 -0.31 9.50
CA ALA A 163 -7.60 1.07 9.57
C ALA A 163 -7.22 1.47 11.00
N ARG A 164 -5.95 1.82 11.17
CA ARG A 164 -5.50 2.55 12.35
C ARG A 164 -6.25 3.89 12.44
N PRO A 165 -6.77 4.29 13.62
CA PRO A 165 -7.42 5.59 13.80
C PRO A 165 -6.50 6.76 13.44
N LEU A 166 -7.10 7.89 13.05
CA LEU A 166 -6.36 9.13 12.80
C LEU A 166 -5.54 9.50 14.03
N GLN A 167 -4.29 9.87 13.80
CA GLN A 167 -3.36 10.32 14.84
C GLN A 167 -3.29 11.85 14.85
N PRO A 168 -3.05 12.47 16.01
CA PRO A 168 -2.92 13.92 16.09
C PRO A 168 -1.73 14.42 15.27
N LEU A 169 -1.84 15.63 14.70
CA LEU A 169 -0.83 16.17 13.80
C LEU A 169 0.47 16.53 14.54
N ASN A 170 0.40 16.96 15.81
CA ASN A 170 1.56 17.26 16.67
C ASN A 170 2.67 18.11 16.00
N GLY A 171 2.29 19.10 15.18
CA GLY A 171 3.23 19.95 14.45
C GLY A 171 3.85 19.32 13.19
N CYS A 172 3.40 18.13 12.79
CA CYS A 172 3.76 17.50 11.51
C CYS A 172 3.38 18.43 10.35
N LYS A 173 4.39 18.79 9.54
CA LYS A 173 4.20 19.60 8.34
C LYS A 173 3.78 18.70 7.19
N ILE A 174 2.69 19.09 6.52
CA ILE A 174 2.21 18.44 5.32
C ILE A 174 2.50 19.36 4.15
N GLU A 175 3.33 18.90 3.23
CA GLU A 175 3.69 19.59 2.01
C GLU A 175 2.79 19.12 0.87
N MET A 176 2.32 20.05 0.04
CA MET A 176 1.54 19.74 -1.14
C MET A 176 2.39 20.04 -2.37
N TYR A 177 2.49 19.05 -3.26
CA TYR A 177 3.21 19.16 -4.51
C TYR A 177 2.22 19.05 -5.67
N ASN A 178 2.35 19.94 -6.65
CA ASN A 178 1.63 19.85 -7.92
C ASN A 178 2.61 19.45 -9.02
N TYR A 179 2.21 18.52 -9.88
CA TYR A 179 2.91 18.26 -11.13
C TYR A 179 2.42 19.25 -12.17
N HIS A 180 3.30 20.16 -12.57
CA HIS A 180 3.14 20.93 -13.79
C HIS A 180 3.61 20.05 -14.95
N THR A 181 2.68 19.68 -15.83
CA THR A 181 3.00 19.16 -17.16
C THR A 181 3.53 20.26 -18.04
#